data_AF-A0A1B6AVC8-F1
#
_entry.id   AF-A0A1B6AVC8-F1
#
_cell.length_a   1.000
_cell.length_b   1.000
_cell.length_c   1.000
_cell.angle_alpha   90.00
_cell.angle_beta   90.00
_cell.angle_gamma   90.00
#
_symmetry.space_group_name_H-M   'P 1'
#
loop_
_entity.id
_entity.type
_entity.pdbx_description
1 polymer ?
#
loop_
_entity_poly.entity_id
_entity_poly.type
_entity_poly.pdbx_seq_one_letter_code
_entity_poly.pdbx_strand_id
1 'polypeptide(L)'
;MSRDNNVSNTPEVSSQMARRCPVCETVFAPATVKSRQVYCSPTCAETHRKHTPLQRDCLACGQEFTTNASARRSYCSTECRHAARTSKDALDERVCSFCDTTFQAPRTVRQHYCSPSCRRAADRQRGQRRDEERARRLGEAPLTTSPPRRVLPPAPKPAARPATRHAPPERDPMEPTATRSCPHCQQPVTIVALLATPEAARPAIPGPGVVPLRRTP
;
A
#
# COMPACT_ATOMS: atom_id res chain seq x y z
N MET A 1 -74.18 12.72 -18.50
CA MET A 1 -73.15 12.57 -17.46
C MET A 1 -71.83 12.42 -18.19
N SER A 2 -71.18 13.56 -18.46
CA SER A 2 -69.88 13.97 -17.85
C SER A 2 -68.74 13.47 -18.74
N ARG A 3 -68.01 14.30 -19.52
CA ARG A 3 -66.93 15.24 -19.10
C ARG A 3 -66.10 14.58 -17.97
N ASP A 4 -64.81 14.28 -18.16
CA ASP A 4 -63.77 15.30 -18.27
C ASP A 4 -62.49 14.83 -18.99
N ASN A 5 -61.93 15.76 -19.76
CA ASN A 5 -60.57 15.76 -20.29
C ASN A 5 -59.57 15.85 -19.14
N ASN A 6 -58.65 14.88 -19.05
CA ASN A 6 -57.44 15.01 -18.22
C ASN A 6 -56.26 15.44 -19.09
N VAL A 7 -56.20 16.74 -19.39
CA VAL A 7 -54.99 17.39 -19.91
C VAL A 7 -54.09 17.62 -18.70
N SER A 8 -53.19 16.67 -18.48
CA SER A 8 -52.15 16.74 -17.45
C SER A 8 -51.26 17.96 -17.69
N ASN A 9 -51.38 18.92 -16.78
CA ASN A 9 -50.53 20.08 -16.59
C ASN A 9 -49.05 19.81 -16.92
N THR A 10 -48.58 20.31 -18.06
CA THR A 10 -47.19 20.76 -18.19
C THR A 10 -47.03 21.98 -17.30
N PRO A 11 -46.01 22.06 -16.44
CA PRO A 11 -45.69 23.30 -15.76
C PRO A 11 -45.25 24.30 -16.84
N GLU A 12 -46.15 25.21 -17.23
CA GLU A 12 -45.78 26.44 -17.91
C GLU A 12 -44.81 27.17 -17.00
N VAL A 13 -43.52 27.01 -17.29
CA VAL A 13 -42.44 27.76 -16.64
C VAL A 13 -42.74 29.22 -16.87
N SER A 14 -43.17 29.90 -15.80
CA SER A 14 -43.46 31.33 -15.82
C SER A 14 -42.21 32.08 -16.29
N SER A 15 -42.27 32.57 -17.53
CA SER A 15 -41.18 33.13 -18.32
C SER A 15 -40.43 34.29 -17.64
N GLN A 16 -41.07 34.97 -16.68
CA GLN A 16 -40.56 36.19 -16.06
C GLN A 16 -39.34 36.00 -15.15
N MET A 17 -39.04 34.76 -14.72
CA MET A 17 -37.89 34.45 -13.84
C MET A 17 -36.84 33.55 -14.50
N ALA A 18 -37.00 33.25 -15.78
CA ALA A 18 -36.15 32.31 -16.49
C ALA A 18 -34.75 32.91 -16.75
N ARG A 19 -33.70 32.19 -16.33
CA ARG A 19 -32.29 32.52 -16.57
C ARG A 19 -31.64 31.47 -17.46
N ARG A 20 -30.64 31.85 -18.23
CA ARG A 20 -29.83 30.93 -19.04
C ARG A 20 -28.55 30.55 -18.30
N CYS A 21 -28.27 29.26 -18.20
CA CYS A 21 -27.01 28.79 -17.64
C CYS A 21 -25.85 29.08 -18.61
N PRO A 22 -24.75 29.75 -18.21
CA PRO A 22 -23.63 30.07 -19.10
C PRO A 22 -22.78 28.84 -19.50
N VAL A 23 -23.05 27.66 -18.95
CA VAL A 23 -22.25 26.43 -19.18
C VAL A 23 -22.93 25.47 -20.16
N CYS A 24 -24.24 25.30 -20.05
CA CYS A 24 -25.01 24.36 -20.86
C CYS A 24 -26.16 25.01 -21.62
N GLU A 25 -26.28 26.34 -21.53
CA GLU A 25 -27.28 27.18 -22.20
C GLU A 25 -28.75 26.86 -21.85
N THR A 26 -29.00 25.89 -20.97
CA THR A 26 -30.34 25.51 -20.52
C THR A 26 -31.00 26.66 -19.79
N VAL A 27 -32.25 26.93 -20.13
CA VAL A 27 -33.11 27.87 -19.41
C VAL A 27 -33.59 27.21 -18.12
N PHE A 28 -33.44 27.90 -16.99
CA PHE A 28 -33.85 27.41 -15.67
C PHE A 28 -34.51 28.54 -14.86
N ALA A 29 -35.39 28.17 -13.91
CA ALA A 29 -36.00 29.11 -12.98
C ALA A 29 -35.35 28.97 -11.60
N PRO A 30 -34.78 30.04 -11.02
CA PRO A 30 -34.28 30.01 -9.65
C PRO A 30 -35.45 29.89 -8.66
N ALA A 31 -35.20 29.25 -7.51
CA ALA A 31 -36.22 29.01 -6.49
C ALA A 31 -36.88 30.28 -5.92
N THR A 32 -36.20 31.42 -5.97
CA THR A 32 -36.73 32.71 -5.52
C THR A 32 -36.26 33.85 -6.42
N VAL A 33 -37.06 34.92 -6.51
CA VAL A 33 -36.75 36.14 -7.30
C VAL A 33 -35.44 36.78 -6.83
N LYS A 34 -35.14 36.70 -5.53
CA LYS A 34 -33.93 37.26 -4.91
C LYS A 34 -32.70 36.35 -5.02
N SER A 35 -32.83 35.18 -5.65
CA SER A 35 -31.72 34.22 -5.76
C SER A 35 -30.56 34.78 -6.60
N ARG A 36 -29.33 34.62 -6.10
CA ARG A 36 -28.08 34.89 -6.82
C ARG A 36 -27.61 33.69 -7.66
N GLN A 37 -28.45 32.68 -7.84
CA GLN A 37 -28.12 31.49 -8.62
C GLN A 37 -27.90 31.85 -10.11
N VAL A 38 -26.69 31.58 -10.59
CA VAL A 38 -26.26 31.82 -11.99
C VAL A 38 -26.32 30.54 -12.84
N TYR A 39 -26.14 29.37 -12.21
CA TYR A 39 -26.05 28.08 -12.88
C TYR A 39 -27.31 27.25 -12.63
N CYS A 40 -27.72 26.45 -13.63
CA CYS A 40 -28.90 25.58 -13.50
C CYS A 40 -28.69 24.44 -12.49
N SER A 41 -27.45 24.06 -12.22
CA SER A 41 -27.10 22.94 -11.33
C SER A 41 -25.75 23.16 -10.61
N PRO A 42 -25.50 22.44 -9.51
CA PRO A 42 -24.18 22.38 -8.88
C PRO A 42 -23.09 21.87 -9.84
N THR A 43 -23.44 20.97 -10.76
CA THR A 43 -22.51 20.45 -11.77
C THR A 43 -22.06 21.54 -12.74
N CYS A 44 -22.96 22.37 -13.24
CA CYS A 44 -22.60 23.51 -14.09
C CYS A 44 -21.75 24.53 -13.33
N ALA A 45 -22.08 24.81 -12.06
CA ALA A 45 -21.28 25.70 -11.23
C ALA A 45 -19.84 25.18 -11.04
N GLU A 46 -19.68 23.87 -10.86
CA GLU A 46 -18.38 23.22 -10.71
C GLU A 46 -17.60 23.20 -12.04
N THR A 47 -18.25 22.92 -13.17
CA THR A 47 -17.66 22.98 -14.51
C THR A 47 -17.13 24.38 -14.80
N HIS A 48 -17.94 25.41 -14.56
CA HIS A 48 -17.48 26.79 -14.72
C HIS A 48 -16.26 27.09 -13.84
N ARG A 49 -16.30 26.72 -12.55
CA ARG A 49 -15.16 26.90 -11.64
C ARG A 49 -13.89 26.20 -12.15
N LYS A 50 -13.99 24.98 -12.69
CA LYS A 50 -12.85 24.24 -13.25
C LYS A 50 -12.24 24.90 -14.48
N HIS A 51 -13.06 25.54 -15.31
CA HIS A 51 -12.60 26.21 -16.53
C HIS A 51 -12.31 27.69 -16.35
N THR A 52 -12.58 28.27 -15.17
CA THR A 52 -12.23 29.66 -14.87
C THR A 52 -10.71 29.74 -14.67
N PRO A 53 -9.98 30.45 -15.56
CA PRO A 53 -8.55 30.69 -15.37
C PRO A 53 -8.34 31.64 -14.19
N LEU A 54 -7.44 31.28 -13.29
CA LEU A 54 -6.92 32.15 -12.23
C LEU A 54 -5.48 32.51 -12.55
N GLN A 55 -5.16 33.80 -12.50
CA GLN A 55 -3.78 34.27 -12.52
C GLN A 55 -3.16 34.10 -11.13
N ARG A 56 -1.92 33.59 -11.08
CA ARG A 56 -1.14 33.43 -9.85
C ARG A 56 0.33 33.71 -10.13
N ASP A 57 1.05 34.14 -9.11
CA ASP A 57 2.50 34.31 -9.18
C ASP A 57 3.22 33.02 -8.77
N CYS A 58 4.27 32.67 -9.52
CA CYS A 58 5.11 31.53 -9.20
C CYS A 58 6.01 31.83 -8.00
N LEU A 59 5.91 31.04 -6.92
CA LEU A 59 6.74 31.23 -5.72
C LEU A 59 8.25 30.99 -5.94
N ALA A 60 8.65 30.40 -7.07
CA ALA A 60 10.06 30.12 -7.38
C ALA A 60 10.71 31.19 -8.26
N CYS A 61 10.00 31.69 -9.28
CA CYS A 61 10.57 32.63 -10.28
C CYS A 61 9.86 33.99 -10.33
N GLY A 62 8.76 34.16 -9.61
CA GLY A 62 7.98 35.41 -9.57
C GLY A 62 7.12 35.68 -10.81
N GLN A 63 7.14 34.82 -11.84
CA GLN A 63 6.37 35.02 -13.06
C GLN A 63 4.88 34.70 -12.86
N GLU A 64 4.02 35.51 -13.48
CA GLU A 64 2.58 35.26 -13.56
C GLU A 64 2.28 34.02 -14.42
N PHE A 65 1.34 33.19 -13.96
CA PHE A 65 0.88 32.04 -14.71
C PHE A 65 -0.58 31.71 -14.45
N THR A 66 -1.24 31.20 -15.50
CA THR A 66 -2.65 30.83 -15.45
C THR A 66 -2.84 29.41 -14.90
N THR A 67 -3.73 29.23 -13.93
CA THR A 67 -4.13 27.93 -13.38
C THR A 67 -5.64 27.79 -13.36
N ASN A 68 -6.15 26.56 -13.46
CA ASN A 68 -7.56 26.30 -13.20
C ASN A 68 -7.86 26.49 -11.71
N ALA A 69 -9.06 26.98 -11.36
CA ALA A 69 -9.41 27.28 -9.96
C ALA A 69 -9.38 26.06 -9.03
N SER A 70 -9.53 24.85 -9.59
CA SER A 70 -9.46 23.60 -8.84
C SER A 70 -8.04 23.20 -8.44
N ALA A 71 -7.00 23.71 -9.11
CA ALA A 71 -5.62 23.37 -8.84
C ALA A 71 -4.98 24.41 -7.92
N ARG A 72 -4.70 24.04 -6.66
CA ARG A 72 -3.82 24.81 -5.74
C ARG A 72 -2.35 24.74 -6.19
N ARG A 73 -2.08 25.06 -7.45
CA ARG A 73 -0.74 25.03 -8.04
C ARG A 73 -0.02 26.33 -7.69
N SER A 74 1.15 26.21 -7.06
CA SER A 74 1.97 27.37 -6.63
C SER A 74 3.16 27.66 -7.54
N TYR A 75 3.40 26.83 -8.56
CA TYR A 75 4.58 26.89 -9.42
C TYR A 75 4.18 26.80 -10.89
N CYS A 76 4.72 27.69 -11.73
CA CYS A 76 4.39 27.76 -13.16
C CYS A 76 4.84 26.51 -13.94
N SER A 77 5.92 25.85 -13.53
CA SER A 77 6.47 24.65 -14.19
C SER A 77 6.89 23.57 -13.20
N THR A 78 7.17 22.37 -13.72
CA THR A 78 7.77 21.28 -12.94
C THR A 78 9.18 21.66 -12.49
N GLU A 79 9.93 22.37 -13.32
CA GLU A 79 11.27 22.87 -13.01
C GLU A 79 11.25 23.84 -11.83
N CYS A 80 10.37 24.85 -11.83
CA CYS A 80 10.20 25.77 -10.71
C CYS A 80 9.84 25.05 -9.41
N ARG A 81 9.03 23.99 -9.51
CA ARG A 81 8.69 23.14 -8.35
C ARG A 81 9.89 22.35 -7.83
N HIS A 82 10.76 21.85 -8.71
CA HIS A 82 11.99 21.17 -8.31
C HIS A 82 12.98 22.15 -7.71
N ALA A 83 13.22 23.30 -8.37
CA ALA A 83 14.09 24.35 -7.90
C ALA A 83 13.71 24.84 -6.49
N ALA A 84 12.41 25.06 -6.23
CA ALA A 84 11.92 25.44 -4.91
C ALA A 84 12.08 24.33 -3.85
N ARG A 85 12.16 23.05 -4.24
CA ARG A 85 12.36 21.93 -3.31
C ARG A 85 13.83 21.62 -3.04
N THR A 86 14.72 21.99 -3.96
CA THR A 86 16.17 21.77 -3.87
C THR A 86 16.93 23.03 -3.48
N SER A 87 16.23 24.16 -3.29
CA SER A 87 16.85 25.39 -2.83
C SER A 87 17.41 25.22 -1.43
N LYS A 88 18.44 26.01 -1.10
CA LYS A 88 19.09 25.98 0.22
C LYS A 88 18.10 26.28 1.35
N ASP A 89 17.14 27.17 1.11
CA ASP A 89 16.11 27.55 2.09
C ASP A 89 15.11 26.41 2.39
N ALA A 90 14.98 25.46 1.46
CA ALA A 90 14.12 24.28 1.61
C ALA A 90 14.84 23.11 2.29
N LEU A 91 16.14 23.21 2.53
CA LEU A 91 16.97 22.18 3.16
C LEU A 91 17.35 22.60 4.60
N ASP A 92 17.34 21.65 5.51
CA ASP A 92 17.88 21.79 6.86
C ASP A 92 19.03 20.81 7.08
N GLU A 93 20.03 21.24 7.84
CA GLU A 93 21.08 20.37 8.36
C GLU A 93 20.57 19.57 9.55
N ARG A 94 20.78 18.25 9.52
CA ARG A 94 20.36 17.31 10.55
C ARG A 94 21.45 16.30 10.82
N VAL A 95 21.44 15.73 12.03
CA VAL A 95 22.37 14.67 12.43
C VAL A 95 21.71 13.31 12.23
N CYS A 96 22.41 12.38 11.60
CA CYS A 96 21.94 11.02 11.38
C CYS A 96 21.87 10.26 12.70
N SER A 97 20.71 9.74 13.08
CA SER A 97 20.54 9.01 14.36
C SER A 97 21.24 7.63 14.42
N PHE A 98 21.98 7.23 13.39
CA PHE A 98 22.68 5.94 13.33
C PHE A 98 24.20 6.07 13.24
N CYS A 99 24.72 7.00 12.44
CA CYS A 99 26.15 7.20 12.25
C CYS A 99 26.65 8.59 12.70
N ASP A 100 25.77 9.39 13.30
CA ASP A 100 26.05 10.73 13.84
C ASP A 100 26.64 11.73 12.83
N THR A 101 26.57 11.44 11.53
CA THR A 101 27.01 12.36 10.48
C THR A 101 25.96 13.43 10.22
N THR A 102 26.40 14.66 9.97
CA THR A 102 25.54 15.74 9.51
C THR A 102 25.15 15.52 8.04
N PHE A 103 23.90 15.82 7.70
CA PHE A 103 23.38 15.71 6.34
C PHE A 103 22.28 16.74 6.09
N GLN A 104 22.04 17.08 4.81
CA GLN A 104 20.97 17.98 4.41
C GLN A 104 19.71 17.20 4.07
N ALA A 105 18.56 17.66 4.56
CA ALA A 105 17.26 17.06 4.29
C ALA A 105 16.20 18.14 4.06
N PRO A 106 15.18 17.89 3.20
CA PRO A 106 14.10 18.85 3.02
C PRO A 106 13.35 19.12 4.34
N ARG A 107 13.04 20.39 4.62
CA ARG A 107 12.28 20.82 5.83
C ARG A 107 10.94 20.09 5.97
N THR A 108 10.32 19.80 4.82
CA THR A 108 9.00 19.20 4.70
C THR A 108 8.95 17.73 5.13
N VAL A 109 10.08 17.02 5.13
CA VAL A 109 10.15 15.60 5.51
C VAL A 109 10.88 15.44 6.83
N ARG A 110 10.39 14.56 7.70
CA ARG A 110 11.08 14.17 8.95
C ARG A 110 12.05 13.01 8.67
N GLN A 111 13.16 13.31 8.00
CA GLN A 111 14.22 12.35 7.75
C GLN A 111 15.21 12.31 8.93
N HIS A 112 15.46 11.10 9.46
CA HIS A 112 16.34 10.84 10.61
C HIS A 112 17.69 10.21 10.23
N TYR A 113 17.80 9.66 9.02
CA TYR A 113 18.99 8.95 8.56
C TYR A 113 19.55 9.62 7.32
N CYS A 114 20.88 9.75 7.25
CA CYS A 114 21.56 10.37 6.11
C CYS A 114 21.38 9.56 4.80
N SER A 115 21.10 8.25 4.90
CA SER A 115 20.98 7.39 3.74
C SER A 115 20.06 6.18 3.96
N PRO A 116 19.58 5.53 2.87
CA PRO A 116 18.84 4.27 2.96
C PRO A 116 19.65 3.14 3.60
N SER A 117 20.99 3.16 3.49
CA SER A 117 21.85 2.19 4.16
C SER A 117 21.84 2.37 5.67
N CYS A 118 21.98 3.60 6.18
CA CYS A 118 21.88 3.89 7.61
C CYS A 118 20.50 3.55 8.17
N ARG A 119 19.42 3.84 7.43
CA ARG A 119 18.06 3.42 7.80
C ARG A 119 17.97 1.91 7.99
N ARG A 120 18.39 1.15 6.97
CA ARG A 120 18.36 -0.33 7.01
C ARG A 120 19.25 -0.90 8.12
N ALA A 121 20.41 -0.30 8.37
CA ALA A 121 21.31 -0.73 9.43
C ALA A 121 20.69 -0.49 10.81
N ALA A 122 20.09 0.68 11.04
CA ALA A 122 19.34 0.98 12.25
C ALA A 122 18.14 0.04 12.44
N ASP A 123 17.42 -0.30 11.36
CA ASP A 123 16.31 -1.27 11.41
C ASP A 123 16.80 -2.66 11.84
N ARG A 124 17.92 -3.15 11.27
CA ARG A 124 18.52 -4.42 11.65
C ARG A 124 18.98 -4.43 13.10
N GLN A 125 19.64 -3.37 13.56
CA GLN A 125 20.11 -3.27 14.95
C GLN A 125 18.93 -3.28 15.93
N ARG A 126 17.82 -2.59 15.61
CA ARG A 126 16.60 -2.68 16.43
C ARG A 126 15.98 -4.07 16.40
N GLY A 127 16.03 -4.77 15.27
CA GLY A 127 15.63 -6.17 15.16
C GLY A 127 16.45 -7.07 16.09
N GLN A 128 17.78 -7.00 15.99
CA GLN A 128 18.70 -7.74 16.85
C GLN A 128 18.44 -7.51 18.33
N ARG A 129 18.30 -6.25 18.76
CA ARG A 129 17.98 -5.92 20.17
C ARG A 129 16.65 -6.53 20.64
N ARG A 130 15.65 -6.60 19.77
CA ARG A 130 14.36 -7.24 20.08
C ARG A 130 14.49 -8.76 20.18
N ASP A 131 15.27 -9.36 19.29
CA ASP A 131 15.53 -10.79 19.28
C ASP A 131 16.34 -11.22 20.50
N GLU A 132 17.36 -10.44 20.88
CA GLU A 132 18.13 -10.61 22.12
C GLU A 132 17.24 -10.49 23.36
N GLU A 133 16.36 -9.48 23.40
CA GLU A 133 15.41 -9.33 24.51
C GLU A 133 14.44 -10.51 24.59
N ARG A 134 13.95 -11.01 23.45
CA ARG A 134 13.10 -12.20 23.37
C ARG A 134 13.86 -13.43 23.88
N ALA A 135 15.09 -13.64 23.42
CA ALA A 135 15.94 -14.76 23.84
C ALA A 135 16.18 -14.72 25.36
N ARG A 136 16.47 -13.53 25.90
CA ARG A 136 16.60 -13.30 27.35
C ARG A 136 15.33 -13.69 28.13
N ARG A 137 14.14 -13.38 27.60
CA ARG A 137 12.86 -13.76 28.24
C ARG A 137 12.58 -15.26 28.18
N LEU A 138 13.07 -15.94 27.13
CA LEU A 138 12.90 -17.38 26.94
C LEU A 138 14.01 -18.22 27.58
N GLY A 139 15.04 -17.59 28.16
CA GLY A 139 16.21 -18.29 28.70
C GLY A 139 17.13 -18.88 27.62
N GLU A 140 16.92 -18.51 26.36
CA GLU A 140 17.80 -18.87 25.25
C GLU A 140 19.01 -17.91 25.28
N ALA A 141 20.17 -18.41 25.67
CA ALA A 141 21.38 -17.59 25.62
C ALA A 141 21.68 -17.17 24.16
N PRO A 142 22.26 -15.98 23.92
CA PRO A 142 22.58 -15.53 22.57
C PRO A 142 23.48 -16.56 21.87
N LEU A 143 23.05 -17.06 20.70
CA LEU A 143 23.83 -17.98 19.85
C LEU A 143 25.09 -17.32 19.23
N THR A 144 25.55 -16.18 19.77
CA THR A 144 26.71 -15.44 19.27
C THR A 144 28.05 -16.07 19.63
N THR A 145 28.04 -17.22 20.30
CA THR A 145 29.22 -18.08 20.39
C THR A 145 28.82 -19.47 19.93
N SER A 146 28.86 -19.72 18.62
CA SER A 146 29.10 -21.07 18.14
C SER A 146 30.32 -21.59 18.91
N PRO A 147 30.21 -22.66 19.72
CA PRO A 147 31.39 -23.21 20.38
C PRO A 147 32.43 -23.52 19.30
N PRO A 148 33.74 -23.34 19.58
CA PRO A 148 34.78 -23.65 18.60
C PRO A 148 34.50 -25.04 18.07
N ARG A 149 34.24 -25.13 16.76
CA ARG A 149 33.97 -26.39 16.07
C ARG A 149 35.16 -27.28 16.41
N ARG A 150 34.98 -28.27 17.30
CA ARG A 150 36.03 -29.24 17.60
C ARG A 150 36.46 -29.77 16.25
N VAL A 151 37.69 -29.47 15.85
CA VAL A 151 38.30 -30.05 14.67
C VAL A 151 38.38 -31.53 14.99
N LEU A 152 37.42 -32.31 14.50
CA LEU A 152 37.59 -33.76 14.51
C LEU A 152 38.88 -34.04 13.73
N PRO A 153 39.78 -34.88 14.25
CA PRO A 153 40.96 -35.28 13.51
C PRO A 153 40.53 -35.87 12.16
N PRO A 154 41.32 -35.66 11.09
CA PRO A 154 40.97 -36.20 9.78
C PRO A 154 40.80 -37.70 9.89
N ALA A 155 39.61 -38.20 9.51
CA ALA A 155 39.33 -39.62 9.48
C ALA A 155 40.35 -40.32 8.57
N PRO A 156 40.89 -41.49 8.97
CA PRO A 156 41.73 -42.27 8.07
C PRO A 156 40.93 -42.64 6.81
N LYS A 157 41.58 -42.51 5.65
CA LYS A 157 40.98 -42.77 4.34
C LYS A 157 40.36 -44.18 4.34
N PRO A 158 39.07 -44.34 4.01
CA PRO A 158 38.49 -45.67 3.92
C PRO A 158 39.09 -46.41 2.73
N ALA A 159 39.69 -47.57 2.99
CA ALA A 159 40.04 -48.53 1.95
C ALA A 159 38.77 -48.92 1.18
N ALA A 160 38.88 -48.98 -0.14
CA ALA A 160 37.80 -49.28 -1.06
C ALA A 160 37.04 -50.54 -0.63
N ARG A 161 35.79 -50.36 -0.22
CA ARG A 161 34.87 -51.45 0.10
C ARG A 161 33.95 -51.66 -1.11
N PRO A 162 33.77 -52.89 -1.61
CA PRO A 162 32.98 -53.13 -2.81
C PRO A 162 31.53 -52.72 -2.58
N ALA A 163 30.97 -52.04 -3.57
CA ALA A 163 29.61 -51.51 -3.56
C ALA A 163 28.58 -52.65 -3.56
N THR A 164 28.16 -53.08 -2.38
CA THR A 164 26.89 -53.79 -2.21
C THR A 164 25.82 -52.75 -1.94
N ARG A 165 24.98 -52.46 -2.95
CA ARG A 165 23.73 -51.72 -2.76
C ARG A 165 22.81 -52.59 -1.89
N HIS A 166 22.74 -52.30 -0.61
CA HIS A 166 21.55 -52.65 0.14
C HIS A 166 20.53 -51.52 -0.06
N ALA A 167 19.41 -51.86 -0.68
CA ALA A 167 18.24 -51.01 -0.70
C ALA A 167 17.82 -50.68 0.75
N PRO A 168 17.33 -49.47 1.03
CA PRO A 168 16.70 -49.19 2.32
C PRO A 168 15.52 -50.16 2.49
N PRO A 169 15.25 -50.68 3.70
CA PRO A 169 14.08 -51.51 3.94
C PRO A 169 12.83 -50.70 3.57
N GLU A 170 12.05 -51.26 2.65
CA GLU A 170 10.75 -50.76 2.24
C GLU A 170 9.84 -50.80 3.47
N ARG A 171 9.57 -49.64 4.05
CA ARG A 171 8.63 -49.51 5.16
C ARG A 171 7.22 -49.48 4.58
N ASP A 172 6.37 -50.36 5.10
CA ASP A 172 4.98 -50.51 4.69
C ASP A 172 4.26 -49.15 4.80
N PRO A 173 3.68 -48.62 3.70
CA PRO A 173 3.06 -47.30 3.68
C PRO A 173 1.83 -47.16 4.58
N MET A 174 1.36 -48.25 5.20
CA MET A 174 0.27 -48.23 6.18
C MET A 174 0.71 -48.27 7.65
N GLU A 175 2.01 -48.19 7.94
CA GLU A 175 2.44 -48.09 9.35
C GLU A 175 2.08 -46.71 9.95
N PRO A 176 1.42 -46.69 11.12
CA PRO A 176 0.98 -45.44 11.75
C PRO A 176 2.17 -44.58 12.19
N THR A 177 2.26 -43.36 11.65
CA THR A 177 3.43 -42.47 11.84
C THR A 177 3.54 -41.93 13.27
N ALA A 178 2.43 -41.80 13.99
CA ALA A 178 2.41 -41.50 15.42
C ALA A 178 1.03 -41.80 16.04
N THR A 179 0.99 -42.26 17.29
CA THR A 179 -0.24 -42.37 18.08
C THR A 179 -0.21 -41.37 19.25
N ARG A 180 -1.36 -40.73 19.53
CA ARG A 180 -1.54 -39.84 20.67
C ARG A 180 -2.91 -40.05 21.31
N SER A 181 -2.98 -40.00 22.63
CA SER A 181 -4.25 -40.13 23.35
C SER A 181 -5.07 -38.84 23.23
N CYS A 182 -6.36 -38.97 22.91
CA CYS A 182 -7.28 -37.84 22.84
C CYS A 182 -7.40 -37.17 24.22
N PRO A 183 -7.22 -35.85 24.35
CA PRO A 183 -7.28 -35.17 25.65
C PRO A 183 -8.66 -35.19 26.31
N HIS A 184 -9.73 -35.55 25.59
CA HIS A 184 -11.10 -35.55 26.11
C HIS A 184 -11.56 -36.91 26.63
N CYS A 185 -11.16 -38.01 25.99
CA CYS A 185 -11.59 -39.36 26.38
C CYS A 185 -10.42 -40.33 26.63
N GLN A 186 -9.17 -39.87 26.50
CA GLN A 186 -7.91 -40.62 26.69
C GLN A 186 -7.75 -41.88 25.84
N GLN A 187 -8.62 -42.10 24.86
CA GLN A 187 -8.50 -43.19 23.88
C GLN A 187 -7.38 -42.88 22.87
N PRO A 188 -6.65 -43.92 22.39
CA PRO A 188 -5.56 -43.73 21.44
C PRO A 188 -6.11 -43.31 20.06
N VAL A 189 -5.57 -42.21 19.53
CA VAL A 189 -5.86 -41.73 18.17
C VAL A 189 -4.61 -41.85 17.31
N THR A 190 -4.78 -42.43 16.14
CA THR A 190 -3.70 -42.70 15.19
C THR A 190 -3.59 -41.56 14.19
N ILE A 191 -2.43 -40.93 14.10
CA ILE A 191 -2.15 -39.85 13.14
C ILE A 191 -1.40 -40.47 11.97
N VAL A 192 -2.09 -40.59 10.84
CA VAL A 192 -1.50 -41.06 9.58
C VAL A 192 -1.00 -39.83 8.82
N ALA A 193 0.31 -39.68 8.69
CA ALA A 193 0.89 -38.65 7.85
C ALA A 193 0.86 -39.15 6.40
N LEU A 194 -0.15 -38.72 5.63
CA LEU A 194 -0.13 -38.93 4.19
C LEU A 194 1.04 -38.11 3.63
N LEU A 195 2.12 -38.80 3.23
CA LEU A 195 3.23 -38.20 2.50
C LEU A 195 2.71 -37.78 1.12
N ALA A 196 2.09 -36.60 1.05
CA ALA A 196 1.78 -35.97 -0.21
C ALA A 196 3.11 -35.63 -0.89
N THR A 197 3.36 -36.23 -2.05
CA THR A 197 4.48 -35.85 -2.90
C THR A 197 4.37 -34.35 -3.24
N PRO A 198 5.49 -33.63 -3.39
CA PRO A 198 5.47 -32.18 -3.66
C PRO A 198 4.72 -31.80 -4.94
N GLU A 199 4.47 -32.73 -5.86
CA GLU A 199 3.62 -32.52 -7.03
C GLU A 199 2.13 -32.37 -6.69
N ALA A 200 1.63 -33.04 -5.65
CA ALA A 200 0.23 -32.91 -5.21
C ALA A 200 -0.07 -31.58 -4.49
N ALA A 201 0.96 -30.86 -4.04
CA ALA A 201 0.85 -29.58 -3.35
C ALA A 201 0.81 -28.35 -4.29
N ARG A 202 0.87 -28.56 -5.62
CA ARG A 202 0.76 -27.47 -6.60
C ARG A 202 -0.68 -27.39 -7.12
N PRO A 203 -1.52 -26.46 -6.62
CA PRO A 203 -2.78 -26.19 -7.29
C PRO A 203 -2.49 -25.67 -8.69
N ALA A 204 -2.92 -26.41 -9.72
CA ALA A 204 -2.91 -25.92 -11.09
C ALA A 204 -3.87 -24.72 -11.16
N ILE A 205 -3.32 -23.51 -11.32
CA ILE A 205 -4.11 -22.30 -11.53
C ILE A 205 -4.63 -22.38 -12.98
N PRO A 206 -5.95 -22.49 -13.23
CA PRO A 206 -6.47 -22.35 -14.58
C PRO A 206 -6.19 -20.92 -15.07
N GLY A 207 -5.89 -20.79 -16.37
CA GLY A 207 -5.33 -19.61 -17.03
C GLY A 207 -6.08 -18.27 -16.86
N PRO A 208 -5.56 -17.19 -17.47
CA PRO A 208 -5.87 -15.83 -17.08
C PRO A 208 -7.30 -15.44 -17.48
N GLY A 209 -8.22 -15.52 -16.53
CA GLY A 209 -9.60 -15.08 -16.72
C GLY A 209 -10.36 -14.67 -15.45
N VAL A 210 -9.76 -14.79 -14.26
CA VAL A 210 -10.46 -14.50 -13.01
C VAL A 210 -10.22 -13.05 -12.61
N VAL A 211 -11.19 -12.17 -12.92
CA VAL A 211 -11.25 -10.79 -12.42
C VAL A 211 -11.65 -10.83 -10.94
N PRO A 212 -10.84 -10.29 -10.00
CA PRO A 212 -11.23 -10.25 -8.59
C PRO A 212 -12.43 -9.32 -8.42
N LEU A 213 -13.54 -9.84 -7.91
CA LEU A 213 -14.69 -9.05 -7.49
C LEU A 213 -14.26 -8.10 -6.36
N ARG A 214 -14.19 -6.81 -6.67
CA ARG A 214 -14.00 -5.75 -5.69
C ARG A 214 -15.23 -5.72 -4.77
N ARG A 215 -15.02 -5.90 -3.46
CA ARG A 215 -16.03 -5.55 -2.47
C ARG A 215 -16.16 -4.02 -2.46
N THR A 216 -17.34 -3.53 -2.83
CA THR A 216 -17.75 -2.13 -2.66
C THR A 216 -17.98 -1.83 -1.17
N PRO A 217 -17.82 -0.56 -0.76
CA PRO A 217 -17.83 -0.13 0.64
C PRO A 217 -19.17 -0.35 1.35
#